data_AF-I2F5I0-F1
#
_entry.id   AF-I2F5I0-F1
#
_cell.length_a   1.000
_cell.length_b   1.000
_cell.length_c   1.000
_cell.angle_alpha   90.00
_cell.angle_beta   90.00
_cell.angle_gamma   90.00
#
_symmetry.space_group_name_H-M   'P 1'
#
loop_
_entity.id
_entity.type
_entity.pdbx_description
1 polymer ?
#
loop_
_entity_poly.entity_id
_entity_poly.type
_entity_poly.pdbx_seq_one_letter_code
_entity_poly.pdbx_strand_id
1 'polypeptide(L)'
;MDSADRNLATKARELSLSAFGVFPDIPFSFNSRLKRVLGRLVYSKSREMLTPLRIEISSSISDNEELLKKTLLHELSHFYLMMNDRDFSHNSPEFRKLSQELGFDIVAEYEGLPVHIWVCSVCKRTVAISFNRRRKNGLSSCCKAPIELQEK
;
A
#
# COMPACT_ATOMS: atom_id res chain seq x y z
N MET A 1 -18.97 -2.53 -12.37
CA MET A 1 -17.75 -3.22 -11.89
C MET A 1 -16.89 -3.54 -13.10
N ASP A 2 -15.74 -2.87 -13.19
CA ASP A 2 -14.81 -2.93 -14.32
C ASP A 2 -14.24 -4.35 -14.49
N SER A 3 -13.81 -4.73 -15.70
CA SER A 3 -13.26 -6.07 -15.98
C SER A 3 -11.98 -6.36 -15.20
N ALA A 4 -11.15 -5.32 -15.00
CA ALA A 4 -9.93 -5.39 -14.20
C ALA A 4 -10.22 -5.66 -12.72
N ASP A 5 -11.25 -5.01 -12.14
CA ASP A 5 -11.65 -5.24 -10.75
C ASP A 5 -12.19 -6.66 -10.52
N ARG A 6 -12.86 -7.24 -11.52
CA ARG A 6 -13.31 -8.64 -11.43
C ARG A 6 -12.13 -9.60 -11.41
N ASN A 7 -11.12 -9.36 -12.25
CA ASN A 7 -9.91 -10.17 -12.25
C ASN A 7 -9.18 -10.09 -10.90
N LEU A 8 -9.03 -8.87 -10.36
CA LEU A 8 -8.44 -8.64 -9.04
C LEU A 8 -9.17 -9.40 -7.93
N ALA A 9 -10.51 -9.29 -7.88
CA ALA A 9 -11.32 -9.95 -6.87
C ALA A 9 -11.20 -11.48 -6.94
N THR A 10 -11.23 -12.06 -8.14
CA THR A 10 -11.03 -13.50 -8.34
C THR A 10 -9.66 -13.93 -7.83
N LYS A 11 -8.58 -13.24 -8.25
CA LYS A 11 -7.22 -13.54 -7.80
C LYS A 11 -7.05 -13.44 -6.29
N ALA A 12 -7.62 -12.40 -5.68
CA ALA A 12 -7.57 -12.22 -4.23
C ALA A 12 -8.30 -13.35 -3.47
N ARG A 13 -9.46 -13.77 -3.96
CA ARG A 13 -10.24 -14.86 -3.36
C ARG A 13 -9.55 -16.21 -3.50
N GLU A 14 -8.97 -16.50 -4.66
CA GLU A 14 -8.19 -17.73 -4.88
C GLU A 14 -6.97 -17.78 -3.95
N LEU A 15 -6.22 -16.67 -3.85
CA LEU A 15 -5.10 -16.56 -2.92
C LEU A 15 -5.55 -16.76 -1.47
N SER A 16 -6.65 -16.13 -1.07
CA SER A 16 -7.17 -16.25 0.29
C SER A 16 -7.63 -17.66 0.64
N LEU A 17 -8.32 -18.33 -0.29
CA LEU A 17 -8.72 -19.72 -0.13
C LEU A 17 -7.51 -20.64 -0.04
N SER A 18 -6.51 -20.44 -0.89
CA SER A 18 -5.31 -21.27 -0.89
C SER A 18 -4.44 -21.07 0.36
N ALA A 19 -4.33 -19.83 0.86
CA ALA A 19 -3.45 -19.51 1.98
C ALA A 19 -4.14 -19.72 3.35
N PHE A 20 -5.44 -19.43 3.45
CA PHE A 20 -6.15 -19.36 4.73
C PHE A 20 -7.38 -20.28 4.79
N GLY A 21 -7.83 -20.83 3.66
CA GLY A 21 -9.12 -21.54 3.60
C GLY A 21 -10.33 -20.63 3.80
N VAL A 22 -10.14 -19.30 3.73
CA VAL A 22 -11.19 -18.29 3.99
C VAL A 22 -11.57 -17.59 2.69
N PHE A 23 -12.87 -17.48 2.44
CA PHE A 23 -13.41 -16.68 1.34
C PHE A 23 -13.71 -15.24 1.82
N PRO A 24 -12.98 -14.23 1.34
CA PRO A 24 -13.23 -12.85 1.73
C PRO A 24 -14.43 -12.30 0.94
N ASP A 25 -15.59 -12.26 1.59
CA ASP A 25 -16.81 -11.68 1.03
C ASP A 25 -16.85 -10.15 1.20
N ILE A 26 -15.82 -9.49 0.67
CA ILE A 26 -15.70 -8.04 0.61
C ILE A 26 -15.29 -7.59 -0.80
N PRO A 27 -15.57 -6.34 -1.19
CA PRO A 27 -15.11 -5.79 -2.46
C PRO A 27 -13.58 -5.65 -2.53
N PHE A 28 -13.06 -5.83 -3.73
CA PHE A 28 -11.68 -5.53 -4.12
C PHE A 28 -11.69 -4.53 -5.26
N SER A 29 -10.80 -3.56 -5.25
CA SER A 29 -10.71 -2.56 -6.31
C SER A 29 -9.32 -1.98 -6.46
N PHE A 30 -8.96 -1.63 -7.68
CA PHE A 30 -7.81 -0.75 -7.89
C PHE A 30 -8.15 0.71 -7.54
N ASN A 31 -7.22 1.38 -6.86
CA ASN A 31 -7.37 2.77 -6.44
C ASN A 31 -6.13 3.59 -6.82
N SER A 32 -6.29 4.41 -7.86
CA SER A 32 -5.23 5.29 -8.38
C SER A 32 -4.85 6.42 -7.43
N ARG A 33 -5.64 6.67 -6.37
CA ARG A 33 -5.35 7.67 -5.33
C ARG A 33 -4.40 7.15 -4.25
N LEU A 34 -4.13 5.84 -4.20
CA LEU A 34 -3.12 5.26 -3.31
C LEU A 34 -1.72 5.59 -3.83
N LYS A 35 -1.18 6.73 -3.35
CA LYS A 35 0.15 7.24 -3.72
C LYS A 35 1.26 6.92 -2.72
N ARG A 36 0.91 6.40 -1.54
CA ARG A 36 1.82 6.19 -0.40
C ARG A 36 1.93 4.73 0.03
N VAL A 37 0.96 3.91 -0.37
CA VAL A 37 0.86 2.50 0.01
C VAL A 37 0.45 1.71 -1.23
N LEU A 38 0.89 0.45 -1.29
CA LEU A 38 0.56 -0.46 -2.37
C LEU A 38 -0.81 -1.11 -2.19
N GLY A 39 -1.25 -1.27 -0.94
CA GLY A 39 -2.56 -1.82 -0.58
C GLY A 39 -3.08 -1.18 0.70
N ARG A 40 -4.36 -1.41 0.98
CA ARG A 40 -4.93 -1.26 2.32
C ARG A 40 -6.20 -2.08 2.50
N LEU A 41 -6.36 -2.67 3.66
CA LEU A 41 -7.66 -3.08 4.21
C LEU A 41 -8.40 -1.86 4.76
N VAL A 42 -9.59 -1.59 4.21
CA VAL A 42 -10.52 -0.59 4.73
C VAL A 42 -11.51 -1.29 5.66
N TYR A 43 -11.63 -0.80 6.90
CA TYR A 43 -12.56 -1.33 7.89
C TYR A 43 -13.22 -0.19 8.67
N SER A 44 -14.37 -0.46 9.26
CA SER A 44 -14.99 0.41 10.27
C SER A 44 -14.75 -0.16 11.66
N LYS A 45 -14.76 0.73 12.67
CA LYS A 45 -14.75 0.37 14.08
C LYS A 45 -16.01 0.95 14.73
N SER A 46 -16.87 0.09 15.26
CA SER A 46 -18.05 0.50 16.02
C SER A 46 -18.00 -0.15 17.39
N ARG A 47 -17.88 0.67 18.45
CA ARG A 47 -17.61 0.21 19.81
C ARG A 47 -16.37 -0.71 19.85
N GLU A 48 -16.58 -2.01 19.96
CA GLU A 48 -15.56 -3.06 20.04
C GLU A 48 -15.52 -3.96 18.80
N MET A 49 -16.41 -3.75 17.82
CA MET A 49 -16.47 -4.56 16.61
C MET A 49 -15.72 -3.87 15.47
N LEU A 50 -14.79 -4.61 14.86
CA LEU A 50 -14.14 -4.24 13.61
C LEU A 50 -14.89 -4.93 12.47
N THR A 51 -15.26 -4.19 11.43
CA THR A 51 -15.96 -4.75 10.26
C THR A 51 -15.18 -4.42 9.00
N PRO A 52 -14.71 -5.42 8.24
CA PRO A 52 -13.98 -5.18 7.01
C PRO A 52 -14.95 -4.68 5.94
N LEU A 53 -14.56 -3.64 5.22
CA LEU A 53 -15.42 -2.99 4.23
C LEU A 53 -14.97 -3.27 2.81
N ARG A 54 -13.66 -3.31 2.55
CA ARG A 54 -13.05 -3.61 1.23
C ARG A 54 -11.53 -3.65 1.33
N ILE A 55 -10.88 -4.23 0.32
CA ILE A 55 -9.43 -4.10 0.11
C ILE A 55 -9.19 -3.25 -1.15
N GLU A 56 -8.32 -2.25 -1.03
CA GLU A 56 -7.95 -1.38 -2.14
C GLU A 56 -6.47 -1.58 -2.48
N ILE A 57 -6.17 -1.77 -3.77
CA ILE A 57 -4.80 -1.93 -4.28
C ILE A 57 -4.41 -0.73 -5.14
N SER A 58 -3.17 -0.26 -5.06
CA SER A 58 -2.68 0.82 -5.92
C SER A 58 -2.72 0.40 -7.38
N SER A 59 -3.33 1.21 -8.24
CA SER A 59 -3.32 0.96 -9.69
C SER A 59 -1.91 0.98 -10.29
N SER A 60 -0.90 1.52 -9.58
CA SER A 60 0.49 1.56 -10.06
C SER A 60 1.14 0.19 -10.19
N ILE A 61 0.58 -0.85 -9.57
CA ILE A 61 1.12 -2.20 -9.57
C ILE A 61 0.21 -3.20 -10.30
N SER A 62 -0.81 -2.75 -11.04
CA SER A 62 -1.74 -3.65 -11.74
C SER A 62 -1.03 -4.61 -12.70
N ASP A 63 0.05 -4.14 -13.31
CA ASP A 63 0.78 -4.87 -14.35
C ASP A 63 2.00 -5.61 -13.78
N ASN A 64 2.32 -5.42 -12.49
CA ASN A 64 3.39 -6.14 -11.81
C ASN A 64 2.80 -7.32 -11.03
N GLU A 65 2.78 -8.49 -11.66
CA GLU A 65 2.08 -9.64 -11.13
C GLU A 65 2.62 -10.12 -9.77
N GLU A 66 3.94 -10.16 -9.62
CA GLU A 66 4.59 -10.61 -8.39
C GLU A 66 4.31 -9.64 -7.23
N LEU A 67 4.47 -8.34 -7.49
CA LEU A 67 4.22 -7.31 -6.48
C LEU A 67 2.74 -7.25 -6.11
N LEU A 68 1.85 -7.42 -7.08
CA LEU A 68 0.40 -7.53 -6.85
C LEU A 68 0.09 -8.72 -5.95
N LYS A 69 0.65 -9.90 -6.24
CA LYS A 69 0.45 -11.10 -5.42
C LYS A 69 0.94 -10.89 -3.99
N LYS A 70 2.16 -10.36 -3.79
CA LYS A 70 2.72 -10.06 -2.47
C LYS A 70 1.86 -9.06 -1.70
N THR A 71 1.43 -7.99 -2.37
CA THR A 71 0.56 -6.97 -1.77
C THR A 71 -0.80 -7.54 -1.38
N LEU A 72 -1.40 -8.39 -2.22
CA LEU A 72 -2.67 -9.06 -1.88
C LEU A 72 -2.51 -9.96 -0.67
N LEU A 73 -1.47 -10.79 -0.60
CA LEU A 73 -1.22 -11.65 0.57
C LEU A 73 -1.00 -10.83 1.85
N HIS A 74 -0.35 -9.68 1.75
CA HIS A 74 -0.21 -8.73 2.86
C HIS A 74 -1.57 -8.25 3.37
N GLU A 75 -2.42 -7.72 2.48
CA GLU A 75 -3.75 -7.19 2.87
C GLU A 75 -4.70 -8.31 3.33
N LEU A 76 -4.63 -9.49 2.72
CA LEU A 76 -5.40 -10.65 3.12
C LEU A 76 -4.96 -11.20 4.48
N SER A 77 -3.68 -11.06 4.84
CA SER A 77 -3.19 -11.42 6.18
C SER A 77 -3.78 -10.50 7.25
N HIS A 78 -3.89 -9.19 6.96
CA HIS A 78 -4.61 -8.25 7.83
C HIS A 78 -6.06 -8.67 8.01
N PHE A 79 -6.74 -8.97 6.90
CA PHE A 79 -8.12 -9.41 6.90
C PHE A 79 -8.29 -10.71 7.70
N TYR A 80 -7.45 -11.72 7.46
CA TYR A 80 -7.51 -13.01 8.14
C TYR A 80 -7.34 -12.85 9.66
N LEU A 81 -6.32 -12.12 10.11
CA LEU A 81 -6.08 -11.90 11.54
C LEU A 81 -7.23 -11.10 12.18
N MET A 82 -7.72 -10.08 11.49
CA MET A 82 -8.86 -9.28 11.97
C MET A 82 -10.13 -10.11 12.11
N MET A 83 -10.44 -11.00 11.16
CA MET A 83 -11.63 -11.87 11.21
C MET A 83 -11.54 -12.96 12.29
N ASN A 84 -10.35 -13.19 12.86
CA ASN A 84 -10.11 -14.18 13.91
C ASN A 84 -9.79 -13.52 15.26
N ASP A 85 -10.13 -12.24 15.44
CA ASP A 85 -9.87 -11.48 16.67
C ASP A 85 -8.39 -11.51 17.13
N ARG A 86 -7.47 -11.53 16.17
CA ARG A 86 -6.01 -11.48 16.42
C ARG A 86 -5.46 -10.08 16.18
N ASP A 87 -4.30 -9.80 16.77
CA ASP A 87 -3.55 -8.59 16.46
C ASP A 87 -3.06 -8.62 15.01
N PHE A 88 -3.70 -7.79 14.17
CA PHE A 88 -3.38 -7.62 12.76
C PHE A 88 -2.38 -6.49 12.51
N SER A 89 -1.70 -5.95 13.53
CA SER A 89 -0.66 -4.95 13.32
C SER A 89 0.60 -5.56 12.68
N HIS A 90 1.38 -4.76 11.95
CA HIS A 90 2.67 -5.18 11.38
C HIS A 90 3.68 -5.69 12.42
N ASN A 91 3.50 -5.31 13.68
CA ASN A 91 4.38 -5.70 14.77
C ASN A 91 3.96 -7.00 15.45
N SER A 92 2.79 -7.55 15.13
CA SER A 92 2.33 -8.78 15.77
C SER A 92 3.20 -9.97 15.35
N PRO A 93 3.50 -10.89 16.28
CA PRO A 93 4.21 -12.13 15.97
C PRO A 93 3.52 -12.94 14.87
N GLU A 94 2.18 -12.97 14.87
CA GLU A 94 1.35 -13.69 13.92
C GLU A 94 1.46 -13.09 12.52
N PHE A 95 1.41 -11.76 12.37
CA PHE A 95 1.57 -11.12 11.07
C PHE A 95 2.96 -11.35 10.50
N ARG A 96 4.00 -11.28 11.33
CA ARG A 96 5.38 -11.57 10.94
C ARG A 96 5.56 -13.02 10.51
N LYS A 97 4.92 -13.96 11.21
CA LYS A 97 4.90 -15.37 10.84
C LYS A 97 4.25 -15.58 9.47
N LEU A 98 3.07 -14.99 9.24
CA LEU A 98 2.39 -15.06 7.95
C LEU A 98 3.25 -14.47 6.82
N SER A 99 3.93 -13.35 7.07
CA SER A 99 4.87 -12.74 6.10
C SER A 99 5.97 -13.71 5.68
N GLN A 100 6.54 -14.46 6.62
CA GLN A 100 7.57 -15.46 6.34
C GLN A 100 7.00 -16.69 5.61
N GLU A 101 5.87 -17.22 6.07
CA GLU A 101 5.26 -18.43 5.51
C GLU A 101 4.71 -18.21 4.09
N LEU A 102 4.12 -17.04 3.83
CA LEU A 102 3.47 -16.71 2.56
C LEU A 102 4.37 -15.89 1.62
N GLY A 103 5.55 -15.46 2.09
CA GLY A 103 6.57 -14.81 1.26
C GLY A 103 6.18 -13.42 0.76
N PHE A 104 5.65 -12.56 1.65
CA PHE A 104 5.35 -11.16 1.33
C PHE A 104 6.09 -10.19 2.26
N ASP A 105 6.30 -8.97 1.79
CA ASP A 105 7.00 -7.93 2.54
C ASP A 105 6.08 -7.24 3.55
N ILE A 106 6.55 -7.04 4.79
CA ILE A 106 5.86 -6.22 5.79
C ILE A 106 5.93 -4.74 5.40
N VAL A 107 7.09 -4.32 4.88
CA VAL A 107 7.32 -2.98 4.35
C VAL A 107 7.90 -3.16 2.95
N ALA A 108 7.11 -2.87 1.92
CA ALA A 108 7.55 -2.93 0.54
C ALA A 108 8.13 -1.58 0.11
N GLU A 109 9.35 -1.61 -0.43
CA GLU A 109 9.93 -0.47 -1.14
C GLU A 109 9.52 -0.56 -2.61
N TYR A 110 8.87 0.47 -3.14
CA TYR A 110 8.47 0.53 -4.54
C TYR A 110 8.71 1.90 -5.15
N GLU A 111 9.64 1.97 -6.09
CA GLU A 111 10.02 3.20 -6.77
C GLU A 111 8.92 3.75 -7.69
N GLY A 112 7.96 2.92 -8.12
CA GLY A 112 6.84 3.36 -8.95
C GLY A 112 5.80 4.21 -8.21
N LEU A 113 5.89 4.33 -6.89
CA LEU A 113 5.11 5.34 -6.16
C LEU A 113 5.61 6.75 -6.53
N PRO A 114 4.71 7.72 -6.77
CA PRO A 114 5.08 9.07 -7.23
C PRO A 114 5.64 9.90 -6.08
N VAL A 115 6.82 9.53 -5.61
CA VAL A 115 7.59 10.27 -4.62
C VAL A 115 8.44 11.30 -5.36
N HIS A 116 8.12 12.58 -5.13
CA HIS A 116 8.82 13.73 -5.68
C HIS A 116 9.67 14.38 -4.60
N ILE A 117 10.99 14.31 -4.76
CA ILE A 117 11.95 14.88 -3.83
C ILE A 117 12.33 16.27 -4.34
N TRP A 118 12.19 17.28 -3.48
CA TRP A 118 12.57 18.66 -3.76
C TRP A 118 13.86 18.98 -3.03
N VAL A 119 14.84 19.51 -3.76
CA VAL A 119 16.19 19.77 -3.25
C VAL A 119 16.59 21.23 -3.44
N CYS A 120 17.55 21.69 -2.65
CA CYS A 120 18.22 22.97 -2.88
C CYS A 120 19.02 22.91 -4.18
N SER A 121 18.90 23.91 -5.06
CA SER A 121 19.62 23.93 -6.34
C SER A 121 21.15 23.93 -6.18
N VAL A 122 21.67 24.50 -5.08
CA VAL A 122 23.11 24.65 -4.81
C VAL A 122 23.69 23.44 -4.07
N CYS A 123 23.25 23.18 -2.83
CA CYS A 123 23.85 22.14 -1.99
C CYS A 123 23.16 20.78 -2.08
N LYS A 124 22.10 20.66 -2.90
CA LYS A 124 21.31 19.45 -3.12
C LYS A 124 20.68 18.83 -1.86
N ARG A 125 20.73 19.51 -0.70
CA ARG A 125 20.05 19.09 0.52
C ARG A 125 18.54 18.97 0.28
N THR A 126 17.94 17.89 0.75
CA THR A 126 16.49 17.66 0.69
C THR A 126 15.75 18.76 1.45
N VAL A 127 14.83 19.42 0.74
CA VAL A 127 13.97 20.48 1.28
C VAL A 127 12.59 19.93 1.61
N ALA A 128 12.03 19.09 0.73
CA ALA A 128 10.73 18.48 0.96
C ALA A 128 10.59 17.16 0.18
N ILE A 129 9.78 16.25 0.71
CA ILE A 129 9.33 15.05 0.00
C ILE A 129 7.81 15.20 -0.19
N SER A 130 7.32 15.01 -1.42
CA SER A 130 5.91 15.22 -1.78
C SER A 130 5.41 14.08 -2.66
N PHE A 131 4.17 13.66 -2.46
CA PHE A 131 3.51 12.64 -3.30
C PHE A 131 2.72 13.26 -4.47
N ASN A 132 2.71 14.60 -4.53
CA ASN A 132 2.14 15.39 -5.61
C ASN A 132 3.26 16.19 -6.28
N ARG A 133 3.27 16.26 -7.61
CA ARG A 133 4.24 17.04 -8.40
C ARG A 133 3.99 18.56 -8.37
N ARG A 134 3.26 19.08 -7.38
CA ARG A 134 2.99 20.52 -7.26
C ARG A 134 4.32 21.25 -7.03
N ARG A 135 4.61 22.25 -7.88
CA ARG A 135 5.81 23.09 -7.78
C ARG A 135 5.90 23.68 -6.38
N LYS A 136 7.06 23.54 -5.74
CA LYS A 136 7.36 24.22 -4.47
C LYS A 136 7.98 25.58 -4.79
N ASN A 137 7.26 26.64 -4.45
CA ASN A 137 7.77 28.01 -4.57
C ASN A 137 8.58 28.37 -3.33
N GLY A 138 9.59 29.23 -3.50
CA GLY A 138 10.42 29.76 -2.42
C GLY A 138 11.89 29.34 -2.52
N LEU A 139 12.64 29.71 -1.48
CA LEU A 139 14.08 29.45 -1.37
C LEU A 139 14.31 28.39 -0.29
N SER A 140 15.33 27.56 -0.52
CA SER A 140 15.83 26.60 0.46
C SER A 140 16.30 27.32 1.74
N SER A 141 16.09 26.69 2.90
CA SER A 141 16.52 27.25 4.18
C SER A 141 18.04 27.30 4.34
N CYS A 142 18.75 26.36 3.71
CA CYS A 142 20.21 26.20 3.82
C CYS A 142 20.98 27.28 3.06
N CYS A 143 20.83 27.35 1.73
CA CYS A 143 21.61 28.25 0.89
C CYS A 143 20.85 29.51 0.46
N LYS A 144 19.58 29.65 0.86
CA LYS A 144 18.67 30.68 0.34
C LYS A 144 18.61 30.66 -1.20
N ALA A 145 18.80 29.48 -1.80
CA ALA A 145 18.78 29.26 -3.23
C ALA A 145 17.46 28.61 -3.69
N PRO A 146 17.08 28.72 -4.98
CA PRO A 146 15.89 28.08 -5.53
C PRO A 146 15.74 26.59 -5.18
N ILE A 147 14.49 26.14 -5.09
CA ILE A 147 14.14 24.74 -4.86
C ILE A 147 13.82 24.09 -6.21
N GLU A 148 14.44 22.94 -6.47
CA GLU A 148 14.27 22.19 -7.72
C GLU A 148 13.75 20.78 -7.44
N LEU A 149 13.02 20.23 -8.40
CA LEU A 149 12.62 18.83 -8.36
C LEU A 149 13.84 17.97 -8.68
N GLN A 150 14.17 17.02 -7.81
CA GLN A 150 15.15 16.00 -8.12
C GLN A 150 14.54 15.05 -9.15
N GLU A 151 15.15 15.00 -10.34
CA GLU A 151 14.87 13.97 -11.33
C GLU A 151 15.41 12.64 -10.81
N LYS A 152 14.66 11.55 -11.05
CA LYS A 152 15.09 10.20 -10.72
C LYS A 152 16.06 9.71 -11.79
#